data_AF-A0A852FZ91-F1
#
_entry.id   AF-A0A852FZ91-F1
#
_cell.length_a   1.000
_cell.length_b   1.000
_cell.length_c   1.000
_cell.angle_alpha   90.00
_cell.angle_beta   90.00
_cell.angle_gamma   90.00
#
_symmetry.space_group_name_H-M   'P 1'
#
loop_
_entity.id
_entity.type
_entity.pdbx_description
1 polymer ?
#
loop_
_entity_poly.entity_id
_entity_poly.type
_entity_poly.pdbx_seq_one_letter_code
_entity_poly.pdbx_strand_id
1 'polypeptide(L)'
;QNHDNKNNIFYSFCSRFLVEESGKNERTVACFIKAPATALENLKCKIANDTSSLVVDDSEELISNVISIECSDYEKAIPFPINIAIPFTSCFRGNYREIMVKVTDVNFQSKYLTPISLERYQGNHKENFAEVKIYQLGVFSVVSCLKKETFTVPNIGLLQKLSVDSRISFYYPPETFSSPAPMQLKVQPIEPSLVSTLKARHDMYHSVVSTSALVYVQHPSAQPFNSAVTITLPCPPNPEKKSQGDETEHARAITATVKRVAMAYHSRAVSASVRKNGENLSDTLKLLGHRNKAEGWKVFDDVIIQNARNGLVSFELNEHLESFVVIRLSFLLENTYLLLFAQALEEAVYSTMANVILYRKRENPYKIVVLLSASKELTWELQKLHEEGYFGPPEPTQQFPLREGEQIHFRFRGNIFASENGKDFRKVYRLIFHSQRKPRLELQTKEVDEFGNHSSPHYKGTAVFYKITREMITKKWEQPLPYGEYEHQSPLCKLALTLPK
;
A
#
# COMPACT_ATOMS: atom_id res chain seq x y z
N GLN A 1 -9.08 -31.16 57.03
CA GLN A 1 -8.36 -32.34 56.52
C GLN A 1 -8.71 -32.46 55.05
N ASN A 2 -7.82 -31.93 54.22
CA ASN A 2 -7.04 -32.68 53.22
C ASN A 2 -7.87 -32.96 51.97
N HIS A 3 -7.75 -32.06 50.99
CA HIS A 3 -6.81 -32.17 49.86
C HIS A 3 -7.51 -32.86 48.70
N ASP A 4 -7.97 -32.07 47.74
CA ASP A 4 -7.87 -32.44 46.33
C ASP A 4 -7.78 -31.19 45.47
N ASN A 5 -6.57 -30.64 45.49
CA ASN A 5 -6.08 -29.62 44.59
C ASN A 5 -5.91 -30.29 43.21
N LYS A 6 -7.01 -30.57 42.50
CA LYS A 6 -6.94 -31.02 41.11
C LYS A 6 -6.56 -29.83 40.24
N ASN A 7 -5.26 -29.68 40.05
CA ASN A 7 -4.65 -28.94 38.95
C ASN A 7 -5.35 -29.35 37.64
N ASN A 8 -6.32 -28.56 37.19
CA ASN A 8 -6.83 -28.61 35.82
C ASN A 8 -5.72 -28.09 34.90
N ILE A 9 -4.77 -28.98 34.58
CA ILE A 9 -3.84 -28.80 33.47
C ILE A 9 -4.70 -28.87 32.21
N PHE A 10 -5.19 -27.71 31.75
CA PHE A 10 -5.82 -27.61 30.44
C PHE A 10 -4.75 -27.88 29.39
N TYR A 11 -4.69 -29.13 28.89
CA TYR A 11 -3.86 -29.48 27.76
C TYR A 11 -4.29 -28.65 26.55
N SER A 12 -3.37 -27.81 26.08
CA SER A 12 -3.58 -26.98 24.91
C SER A 12 -2.98 -27.70 23.70
N PHE A 13 -3.83 -28.07 22.76
CA PHE A 13 -3.45 -28.77 21.54
C PHE A 13 -3.21 -27.76 20.41
N CYS A 14 -2.29 -28.05 19.50
CA CYS A 14 -2.03 -27.23 18.32
C CYS A 14 -2.53 -27.98 17.08
N SER A 15 -3.56 -27.45 16.41
CA SER A 15 -4.05 -27.99 15.15
C SER A 15 -3.56 -27.14 13.98
N ARG A 16 -3.11 -27.82 12.92
CA ARG A 16 -2.77 -27.24 11.63
C ARG A 16 -4.02 -27.27 10.75
N PHE A 17 -4.54 -26.11 10.39
CA PHE A 17 -5.66 -26.02 9.45
C PHE A 17 -5.13 -25.91 8.04
N LEU A 18 -5.38 -26.96 7.26
CA LEU A 18 -5.02 -27.05 5.85
C LEU A 18 -6.25 -26.69 5.00
N VAL A 19 -6.03 -25.96 3.92
CA VAL A 19 -7.06 -25.65 2.94
C VAL A 19 -6.59 -26.09 1.56
N GLU A 20 -7.49 -26.72 0.80
CA GLU A 20 -7.25 -27.06 -0.60
C GLU A 20 -7.35 -25.78 -1.43
N GLU A 21 -6.28 -25.43 -2.14
CA GLU A 21 -6.29 -24.30 -3.06
C GLU A 21 -7.13 -24.67 -4.29
N SER A 22 -8.05 -23.79 -4.70
CA SER A 22 -8.90 -23.98 -5.89
C SER A 22 -8.06 -24.44 -7.09
N GLY A 23 -8.25 -25.69 -7.53
CA GLY A 23 -7.64 -26.24 -8.74
C GLY A 23 -6.23 -26.83 -8.62
N LYS A 24 -5.61 -26.86 -7.43
CA LYS A 24 -4.33 -27.54 -7.18
C LYS A 24 -4.44 -28.52 -6.01
N ASN A 25 -3.94 -29.74 -6.15
CA ASN A 25 -3.88 -30.75 -5.07
C ASN A 25 -2.91 -30.38 -3.93
N GLU A 26 -2.47 -29.12 -3.83
CA GLU A 26 -1.55 -28.63 -2.82
C GLU A 26 -2.33 -28.01 -1.66
N ARG A 27 -2.18 -28.61 -0.47
CA ARG A 27 -2.77 -28.11 0.76
C ARG A 27 -1.91 -26.99 1.32
N THR A 28 -2.42 -25.76 1.24
CA THR A 28 -1.75 -24.61 1.85
C THR A 28 -2.15 -24.51 3.32
N VAL A 29 -1.21 -24.07 4.16
CA VAL A 29 -1.49 -23.83 5.58
C VAL A 29 -2.27 -22.54 5.72
N ALA A 30 -3.51 -22.62 6.19
CA ALA A 30 -4.31 -21.43 6.48
C ALA A 30 -3.81 -20.77 7.78
N CYS A 31 -3.83 -21.50 8.89
CA CYS A 31 -3.28 -21.05 10.17
C CYS A 31 -3.01 -22.23 11.11
N PHE A 32 -2.33 -21.92 12.21
CA PHE A 32 -2.23 -22.81 13.36
C PHE A 32 -3.07 -22.25 14.49
N ILE A 33 -3.88 -23.10 15.11
CA ILE A 33 -4.70 -22.71 16.26
C ILE A 33 -4.28 -23.57 17.44
N LYS A 34 -3.99 -22.91 18.57
CA LYS A 34 -3.67 -23.54 19.84
C LYS A 34 -4.77 -23.24 20.86
N ALA A 35 -5.55 -24.28 21.19
CA ALA A 35 -6.74 -24.22 22.05
C ALA A 35 -6.99 -25.58 22.75
N PRO A 36 -7.91 -25.67 23.73
CA PRO A 36 -8.37 -26.94 24.27
C PRO A 36 -8.95 -27.84 23.15
N ALA A 37 -8.81 -29.17 23.28
CA ALA A 37 -9.27 -30.11 22.24
C ALA A 37 -10.75 -29.93 21.87
N THR A 38 -11.60 -29.72 22.87
CA THR A 38 -13.04 -29.46 22.69
C THR A 38 -13.32 -28.20 21.88
N ALA A 39 -12.46 -27.19 21.92
CA ALA A 39 -12.58 -26.02 21.07
C ALA A 39 -12.19 -26.37 19.63
N LEU A 40 -11.04 -27.03 19.43
CA LEU A 40 -10.50 -27.33 18.11
C LEU A 40 -11.43 -28.20 17.26
N GLU A 41 -12.14 -29.14 17.87
CA GLU A 41 -13.12 -29.99 17.18
C GLU A 41 -14.32 -29.20 16.63
N ASN A 42 -14.65 -28.07 17.27
CA ASN A 42 -15.80 -27.25 16.89
C ASN A 42 -15.43 -26.02 16.03
N LEU A 43 -14.14 -25.81 15.75
CA LEU A 43 -13.69 -24.67 14.94
C LEU A 43 -13.63 -25.04 13.46
N LYS A 44 -14.26 -24.21 12.64
CA LYS A 44 -14.13 -24.23 11.18
C LYS A 44 -13.28 -23.05 10.74
N CYS A 45 -12.19 -23.36 10.03
CA CYS A 45 -11.28 -22.37 9.46
C CYS A 45 -11.39 -22.40 7.94
N LYS A 46 -11.57 -21.24 7.31
CA LYS A 46 -11.65 -21.10 5.85
C LYS A 46 -10.80 -19.92 5.37
N ILE A 47 -10.18 -20.06 4.21
CA ILE A 47 -9.55 -18.92 3.52
C ILE A 47 -10.66 -18.15 2.80
N ALA A 48 -10.85 -16.88 3.17
CA ALA A 48 -11.87 -15.98 2.65
C ALA A 48 -11.24 -14.84 1.83
N ASN A 49 -10.30 -15.16 0.95
CA ASN A 49 -9.62 -14.14 0.13
C ASN A 49 -10.58 -13.36 -0.78
N ASP A 50 -11.71 -13.93 -1.14
CA ASP A 50 -12.75 -13.27 -1.94
C ASP A 50 -13.35 -12.02 -1.28
N THR A 51 -13.21 -11.88 0.05
CA THR A 51 -13.74 -10.76 0.83
C THR A 51 -12.63 -9.80 1.27
N SER A 52 -11.41 -9.97 0.77
CA SER A 52 -10.25 -9.19 1.20
C SER A 52 -10.40 -7.68 0.95
N SER A 53 -11.18 -7.27 -0.05
CA SER A 53 -11.53 -5.87 -0.29
C SER A 53 -12.25 -5.18 0.88
N LEU A 54 -12.93 -5.95 1.73
CA LEU A 54 -13.71 -5.46 2.87
C LEU A 54 -12.90 -5.36 4.16
N VAL A 55 -11.74 -6.03 4.23
CA VAL A 55 -10.94 -6.10 5.46
C VAL A 55 -9.74 -5.14 5.43
N VAL A 56 -9.32 -4.67 4.25
CA VAL A 56 -8.19 -3.74 4.09
C VAL A 56 -8.65 -2.29 4.01
N ASP A 57 -7.82 -1.35 4.45
CA ASP A 57 -7.97 0.10 4.30
C ASP A 57 -6.84 0.74 3.47
N ASP A 58 -7.03 1.98 3.01
CA ASP A 58 -6.14 2.63 2.02
C ASP A 58 -4.67 2.77 2.45
N SER A 59 -4.39 2.83 3.75
CA SER A 59 -3.01 2.91 4.30
C SER A 59 -2.39 1.56 4.63
N GLU A 60 -3.12 0.47 4.41
CA GLU A 60 -2.73 -0.89 4.76
C GLU A 60 -2.27 -1.68 3.54
N GLU A 61 -1.42 -2.67 3.78
CA GLU A 61 -1.01 -3.64 2.77
C GLU A 61 -1.29 -5.04 3.32
N LEU A 62 -2.08 -5.84 2.60
CA LEU A 62 -2.42 -7.20 3.03
C LEU A 62 -1.25 -8.15 2.75
N ILE A 63 -0.73 -8.79 3.81
CA ILE A 63 0.47 -9.65 3.72
C ILE A 63 0.19 -11.13 4.03
N SER A 64 -1.05 -11.47 4.38
CA SER A 64 -1.50 -12.86 4.55
C SER A 64 -2.74 -13.19 3.73
N ASN A 65 -3.12 -14.47 3.75
CA ASN A 65 -4.50 -14.85 3.44
C ASN A 65 -5.47 -14.26 4.47
N VAL A 66 -6.71 -14.02 4.05
CA VAL A 66 -7.82 -13.67 4.94
C VAL A 66 -8.44 -14.96 5.45
N ILE A 67 -8.62 -15.07 6.77
CA ILE A 67 -8.99 -16.32 7.43
C ILE A 67 -10.27 -16.11 8.22
N SER A 68 -11.35 -16.78 7.83
CA SER A 68 -12.56 -16.85 8.65
C SER A 68 -12.43 -18.00 9.64
N ILE A 69 -12.62 -17.71 10.92
CA ILE A 69 -12.70 -18.71 11.98
C ILE A 69 -14.10 -18.61 12.58
N GLU A 70 -14.86 -19.70 12.45
CA GLU A 70 -16.26 -19.81 12.89
C GLU A 70 -16.44 -21.04 13.77
N CYS A 71 -17.48 -21.05 14.61
CA CYS A 71 -17.89 -22.24 15.35
C CYS A 71 -18.86 -23.05 14.50
N SER A 72 -18.69 -24.37 14.45
CA SER A 72 -19.64 -25.28 13.81
C SER A 72 -20.93 -25.47 14.61
N ASP A 73 -20.86 -25.25 15.93
CA ASP A 73 -21.94 -25.51 16.90
C ASP A 73 -22.18 -24.24 17.73
N TYR A 74 -23.23 -23.49 17.41
CA TYR A 74 -23.55 -22.22 18.06
C TYR A 74 -24.01 -22.38 19.53
N GLU A 75 -24.34 -23.59 19.96
CA GLU A 75 -24.81 -23.86 21.33
C GLU A 75 -23.66 -24.11 22.32
N LYS A 76 -22.46 -24.48 21.82
CA LYS A 76 -21.30 -24.75 22.67
C LYS A 76 -20.44 -23.51 22.87
N ALA A 77 -20.22 -23.16 24.14
CA ALA A 77 -19.28 -22.11 24.51
C ALA A 77 -17.85 -22.52 24.18
N ILE A 78 -17.20 -21.77 23.30
CA ILE A 78 -15.77 -21.93 23.02
C ILE A 78 -14.97 -21.38 24.20
N PRO A 79 -14.05 -22.15 24.79
CA PRO A 79 -13.17 -21.65 25.84
C PRO A 79 -12.14 -20.68 25.25
N PHE A 80 -12.20 -19.43 25.69
CA PHE A 80 -11.20 -18.40 25.40
C PHE A 80 -10.21 -18.22 26.57
N PRO A 81 -8.98 -17.72 26.32
CA PRO A 81 -8.43 -17.27 25.03
C PRO A 81 -7.92 -18.42 24.15
N ILE A 82 -7.90 -18.18 22.84
CA ILE A 82 -7.30 -19.06 21.83
C ILE A 82 -6.06 -18.37 21.25
N ASN A 83 -4.98 -19.10 21.00
CA ASN A 83 -3.85 -18.55 20.24
C ASN A 83 -3.99 -18.94 18.78
N ILE A 84 -3.83 -17.99 17.88
CA ILE A 84 -3.77 -18.21 16.44
C ILE A 84 -2.42 -17.76 15.92
N ALA A 85 -1.83 -18.51 15.00
CA ALA A 85 -0.63 -18.12 14.27
C ALA A 85 -0.92 -18.14 12.76
N ILE A 86 -0.84 -16.97 12.13
CA ILE A 86 -1.18 -16.77 10.72
C ILE A 86 0.10 -16.60 9.90
N PRO A 87 0.36 -17.46 8.89
CA PRO A 87 1.49 -17.29 7.99
C PRO A 87 1.32 -16.03 7.15
N PHE A 88 2.41 -15.29 6.96
CA PHE A 88 2.42 -14.10 6.12
C PHE A 88 3.72 -13.98 5.33
N THR A 89 3.66 -13.27 4.21
CA THR A 89 4.83 -12.91 3.41
C THR A 89 4.92 -11.39 3.36
N SER A 90 6.05 -10.83 3.78
CA SER A 90 6.26 -9.39 3.67
C SER A 90 7.61 -9.09 3.05
N CYS A 91 7.60 -8.23 2.03
CA CYS A 91 8.80 -7.78 1.32
C CYS A 91 9.43 -6.56 2.00
N PHE A 92 8.74 -5.89 2.94
CA PHE A 92 9.18 -4.61 3.50
C PHE A 92 9.07 -4.56 5.02
N ARG A 93 10.22 -4.39 5.69
CA ARG A 93 10.33 -4.06 7.13
C ARG A 93 10.95 -2.68 7.29
N GLY A 94 10.28 -1.63 6.81
CA GLY A 94 10.70 -0.25 7.05
C GLY A 94 10.24 0.25 8.43
N ASN A 95 10.98 1.19 9.02
CA ASN A 95 10.72 1.69 10.38
C ASN A 95 9.36 2.40 10.55
N TYR A 96 8.75 2.86 9.45
CA TYR A 96 7.48 3.58 9.44
C TYR A 96 6.25 2.65 9.41
N ARG A 97 6.43 1.35 9.15
CA ARG A 97 5.34 0.37 9.12
C ARG A 97 5.51 -0.67 10.22
N GLU A 98 4.40 -1.18 10.70
CA GLU A 98 4.35 -2.29 11.66
C GLU A 98 3.40 -3.39 11.15
N ILE A 99 3.65 -4.61 11.61
CA ILE A 99 2.84 -5.78 11.26
C ILE A 99 1.81 -5.97 12.38
N MET A 100 0.53 -5.97 12.00
CA MET A 100 -0.59 -6.12 12.91
C MET A 100 -1.53 -7.22 12.44
N VAL A 101 -2.23 -7.87 13.38
CA VAL A 101 -3.37 -8.74 13.03
C VAL A 101 -4.65 -7.93 13.16
N LYS A 102 -5.38 -7.81 12.05
CA LYS A 102 -6.69 -7.15 11.99
C LYS A 102 -7.78 -8.20 12.14
N VAL A 103 -8.70 -7.96 13.06
CA VAL A 103 -9.88 -8.79 13.33
C VAL A 103 -11.10 -8.01 12.91
N THR A 104 -11.82 -8.51 11.92
CA THR A 104 -13.06 -7.92 11.44
C THR A 104 -14.24 -8.77 11.89
N ASP A 105 -15.20 -8.13 12.54
CA ASP A 105 -16.44 -8.78 12.98
C ASP A 105 -17.48 -8.88 11.85
N VAL A 106 -18.63 -9.50 12.15
CA VAL A 106 -19.73 -9.65 11.18
C VAL A 106 -20.27 -8.31 10.64
N ASN A 107 -20.10 -7.21 11.39
CA ASN A 107 -20.56 -5.86 11.07
C ASN A 107 -19.49 -5.01 10.37
N PHE A 108 -18.39 -5.62 9.91
CA PHE A 108 -17.23 -4.94 9.31
C PHE A 108 -16.51 -3.96 10.25
N GLN A 109 -16.69 -4.10 11.56
CA GLN A 109 -15.91 -3.38 12.55
C GLN A 109 -14.58 -4.09 12.75
N SER A 110 -13.50 -3.33 12.65
CA SER A 110 -12.15 -3.87 12.69
C SER A 110 -11.41 -3.46 13.96
N LYS A 111 -10.77 -4.43 14.60
CA LYS A 111 -9.88 -4.24 15.74
C LYS A 111 -8.48 -4.72 15.39
N TYR A 112 -7.46 -3.99 15.84
CA TYR A 112 -6.06 -4.36 15.66
C TYR A 112 -5.54 -5.08 16.90
N LEU A 113 -4.81 -6.17 16.67
CA LEU A 113 -4.11 -6.94 17.69
C LEU A 113 -2.62 -6.89 17.39
N THR A 114 -1.82 -6.54 18.40
CA THR A 114 -0.36 -6.59 18.32
C THR A 114 0.10 -8.06 18.39
N PRO A 115 0.86 -8.55 17.40
CA PRO A 115 1.44 -9.88 17.44
C PRO A 115 2.34 -10.09 18.66
N ILE A 116 2.19 -11.23 19.33
CA ILE A 116 3.05 -11.70 20.42
C ILE A 116 4.41 -12.13 19.85
N SER A 117 4.38 -12.76 18.67
CA SER A 117 5.55 -13.14 17.89
C SER A 117 5.26 -12.93 16.40
N LEU A 118 6.31 -12.63 15.63
CA LEU A 118 6.28 -12.55 14.17
C LEU A 118 7.00 -13.72 13.49
N GLU A 119 7.61 -14.61 14.26
CA GLU A 119 8.48 -15.65 13.77
C GLU A 119 8.21 -16.94 14.53
N ARG A 120 8.12 -18.06 13.78
CA ARG A 120 8.05 -19.40 14.36
C ARG A 120 9.08 -20.28 13.66
N TYR A 121 9.78 -21.09 14.45
CA TYR A 121 10.65 -22.13 13.92
C TYR A 121 9.85 -23.40 13.72
N GLN A 122 9.80 -23.89 12.48
CA GLN A 122 9.31 -25.24 12.19
C GLN A 122 10.52 -26.10 11.81
N GLY A 123 11.07 -26.81 12.81
CA GLY A 123 12.36 -27.49 12.66
C GLY A 123 13.51 -26.49 12.47
N ASN A 124 14.31 -26.65 11.40
CA ASN A 124 15.42 -25.75 11.06
C ASN A 124 15.02 -24.58 10.15
N HIS A 125 13.77 -24.49 9.70
CA HIS A 125 13.31 -23.43 8.81
C HIS A 125 12.52 -22.37 9.59
N LYS A 126 12.94 -21.11 9.43
CA LYS A 126 12.31 -19.95 10.01
C LYS A 126 11.22 -19.46 9.07
N GLU A 127 9.98 -19.51 9.53
CA GLU A 127 8.82 -19.02 8.79
C GLU A 127 8.19 -17.82 9.51
N ASN A 128 7.63 -16.89 8.74
CA ASN A 128 6.99 -15.68 9.25
C ASN A 128 5.56 -15.99 9.68
N PHE A 129 5.25 -15.79 10.96
CA PHE A 129 3.94 -16.05 11.54
C PHE A 129 3.53 -14.94 12.50
N ALA A 130 2.35 -14.38 12.33
CA ALA A 130 1.79 -13.46 13.31
C ALA A 130 1.00 -14.27 14.34
N GLU A 131 1.57 -14.43 15.55
CA GLU A 131 0.91 -15.13 16.66
C GLU A 131 0.15 -14.14 17.53
N VAL A 132 -1.15 -14.33 17.73
CA VAL A 132 -1.99 -13.49 18.59
C VAL A 132 -2.92 -14.31 19.47
N LYS A 133 -3.27 -13.75 20.63
CA LYS A 133 -4.34 -14.22 21.51
C LYS A 133 -5.65 -13.58 21.09
N ILE A 134 -6.65 -14.40 20.84
CA ILE A 134 -7.99 -13.98 20.47
C ILE A 134 -8.99 -14.33 21.58
N TYR A 135 -9.98 -13.47 21.74
CA TYR A 135 -11.06 -13.57 22.73
C TYR A 135 -12.45 -13.61 22.08
N GLN A 136 -12.47 -13.56 20.74
CA GLN A 136 -13.67 -13.65 19.93
C GLN A 136 -13.30 -14.30 18.60
N LEU A 137 -14.26 -14.97 17.98
CA LEU A 137 -14.14 -15.47 16.61
C LEU A 137 -14.43 -14.35 15.60
N GLY A 138 -14.09 -14.57 14.33
CA GLY A 138 -14.27 -13.57 13.28
C GLY A 138 -13.35 -13.81 12.09
N VAL A 139 -13.15 -12.75 11.30
CA VAL A 139 -12.27 -12.76 10.13
C VAL A 139 -10.94 -12.12 10.48
N PHE A 140 -9.86 -12.84 10.27
CA PHE A 140 -8.50 -12.45 10.64
C PHE A 140 -7.64 -12.23 9.40
N SER A 141 -6.82 -11.19 9.44
CA SER A 141 -5.82 -10.91 8.41
C SER A 141 -4.58 -10.29 9.03
N VAL A 142 -3.42 -10.53 8.42
CA VAL A 142 -2.17 -9.87 8.79
C VAL A 142 -1.95 -8.74 7.80
N VAL A 143 -1.79 -7.52 8.32
CA VAL A 143 -1.62 -6.30 7.53
C VAL A 143 -0.33 -5.59 7.94
N SER A 144 0.31 -4.94 6.96
CA SER A 144 1.35 -3.95 7.20
C SER A 144 0.71 -2.56 7.18
N CYS A 145 0.69 -1.89 8.32
CA CYS A 145 0.08 -0.57 8.48
C CYS A 145 1.11 0.47 8.96
N LEU A 146 0.79 1.75 8.82
CA LEU A 146 1.62 2.82 9.39
C LEU A 146 1.72 2.68 10.91
N LYS A 147 2.97 2.73 11.41
CA LYS A 147 3.24 2.64 12.84
C LYS A 147 2.57 3.78 13.57
N LYS A 148 1.79 3.43 14.59
CA LYS A 148 1.07 4.41 15.41
C LYS A 148 1.88 4.77 16.64
N GLU A 149 2.22 6.04 16.77
CA GLU A 149 2.85 6.56 17.99
C GLU A 149 1.80 7.22 18.88
N THR A 150 1.82 6.88 20.17
CA THR A 150 0.88 7.42 21.16
C THR A 150 1.64 7.94 22.36
N PHE A 151 1.34 9.17 22.79
CA PHE A 151 1.89 9.78 24.00
C PHE A 151 0.88 10.75 24.60
N THR A 152 1.10 11.16 25.84
CA THR A 152 0.24 12.14 26.52
C THR A 152 1.04 13.42 26.73
N VAL A 153 0.49 14.55 26.29
CA VAL A 153 1.06 15.87 26.55
C VAL A 153 0.61 16.32 27.93
N PRO A 154 1.50 16.47 28.93
CA PRO A 154 1.15 16.98 30.24
C PRO A 154 1.07 18.52 30.22
N ASN A 155 0.46 19.10 31.26
CA ASN A 155 0.29 20.55 31.37
C ASN A 155 1.63 21.33 31.47
N ILE A 156 2.71 20.67 31.90
CA ILE A 156 4.06 21.27 31.98
C ILE A 156 4.75 21.40 30.60
N GLY A 157 4.12 20.93 29.53
CA GLY A 157 4.71 20.88 28.19
C GLY A 157 5.47 19.57 27.91
N LEU A 158 5.81 19.34 26.65
CA LEU A 158 6.50 18.14 26.17
C LEU A 158 7.26 18.41 24.86
N LEU A 159 8.52 18.02 24.81
CA LEU A 159 9.23 17.83 23.56
C LEU A 159 9.18 16.34 23.17
N GLN A 160 8.33 16.00 22.22
CA GLN A 160 8.23 14.65 21.70
C GLN A 160 9.05 14.51 20.42
N LYS A 161 10.09 13.66 20.45
CA LYS A 161 10.75 13.16 19.23
C LYS A 161 10.12 11.84 18.83
N LEU A 162 9.86 11.64 17.54
CA LEU A 162 9.22 10.40 17.09
C LEU A 162 10.22 9.23 17.11
N SER A 163 9.72 8.04 17.44
CA SER A 163 10.50 6.81 17.43
C SER A 163 10.83 6.33 16.01
N VAL A 164 9.94 6.61 15.05
CA VAL A 164 10.12 6.25 13.62
C VAL A 164 11.24 7.07 12.95
N ASP A 165 11.36 8.35 13.33
CA ASP A 165 12.38 9.27 12.84
C ASP A 165 12.59 10.39 13.88
N SER A 166 13.72 10.35 14.58
CA SER A 166 14.04 11.29 15.64
C SER A 166 14.24 12.74 15.16
N ARG A 167 14.31 12.96 13.84
CA ARG A 167 14.36 14.30 13.22
C ARG A 167 12.99 14.96 13.17
N ILE A 168 11.92 14.17 13.31
CA ILE A 168 10.56 14.68 13.43
C ILE A 168 10.27 14.88 14.92
N SER A 169 9.97 16.12 15.30
CA SER A 169 9.67 16.46 16.68
C SER A 169 8.55 17.47 16.82
N PHE A 170 7.79 17.31 17.89
CA PHE A 170 6.71 18.19 18.31
C PHE A 170 7.07 18.78 19.66
N TYR A 171 7.13 20.10 19.74
CA TYR A 171 7.32 20.83 20.97
C TYR A 171 6.01 21.48 21.38
N TYR A 172 5.45 20.99 22.48
CA TYR A 172 4.30 21.54 23.16
C TYR A 172 4.81 22.37 24.34
N PRO A 173 4.69 23.70 24.31
CA PRO A 173 5.04 24.52 25.46
C PRO A 173 4.12 24.22 26.67
N PRO A 174 4.46 24.69 27.87
CA PRO A 174 3.56 24.61 29.01
C PRO A 174 2.19 25.22 28.69
N GLU A 175 1.15 24.65 29.30
CA GLU A 175 -0.23 25.12 29.21
C GLU A 175 -0.88 25.04 27.81
N THR A 176 -0.28 24.35 26.82
CA THR A 176 -0.89 24.14 25.49
C THR A 176 -2.30 23.57 25.57
N PHE A 177 -2.53 22.69 26.54
CA PHE A 177 -3.85 22.11 26.83
C PHE A 177 -4.24 22.41 28.27
N SER A 178 -5.55 22.57 28.50
CA SER A 178 -6.10 22.78 29.84
C SER A 178 -6.02 21.52 30.72
N SER A 179 -5.87 20.34 30.10
CA SER A 179 -5.67 19.06 30.79
C SER A 179 -4.73 18.15 30.00
N PRO A 180 -4.14 17.11 30.62
CA PRO A 180 -3.31 16.16 29.91
C PRO A 180 -4.02 15.55 28.70
N ALA A 181 -3.42 15.71 27.52
CA ALA A 181 -4.08 15.40 26.25
C ALA A 181 -3.40 14.20 25.56
N PRO A 182 -4.10 13.07 25.35
CA PRO A 182 -3.55 11.93 24.61
C PRO A 182 -3.48 12.25 23.12
N MET A 183 -2.31 12.07 22.53
CA MET A 183 -2.02 12.29 21.11
C MET A 183 -1.76 10.97 20.41
N GLN A 184 -2.16 10.88 19.14
CA GLN A 184 -1.78 9.77 18.27
C GLN A 184 -1.26 10.30 16.95
N LEU A 185 -0.12 9.77 16.51
CA LEU A 185 0.60 10.24 15.32
C LEU A 185 0.92 9.07 14.40
N LYS A 186 0.85 9.32 13.09
CA LYS A 186 1.34 8.44 12.04
C LYS A 186 2.15 9.26 11.06
N VAL A 187 3.23 8.67 10.54
CA VAL A 187 4.10 9.32 9.56
C VAL A 187 4.20 8.47 8.33
N GLN A 188 3.84 9.05 7.19
CA GLN A 188 3.97 8.44 5.87
C GLN A 188 5.14 9.11 5.14
N PRO A 189 6.27 8.40 4.96
CA PRO A 189 7.36 8.92 4.15
C PRO A 189 6.90 9.05 2.69
N ILE A 190 7.39 10.09 2.01
CA ILE A 190 7.11 10.34 0.60
C ILE A 190 8.38 10.07 -0.19
N GLU A 191 8.34 9.07 -1.06
CA GLU A 191 9.45 8.70 -1.91
C GLU A 191 9.68 9.79 -2.99
N PRO A 192 10.93 10.24 -3.22
CA PRO A 192 11.23 11.23 -4.27
C PRO A 192 10.79 10.80 -5.68
N SER A 193 10.75 9.48 -5.94
CA SER A 193 10.25 8.93 -7.20
C SER A 193 8.76 9.20 -7.40
N LEU A 194 7.97 9.28 -6.32
CA LEU A 194 6.54 9.59 -6.38
C LEU A 194 6.32 11.02 -6.86
N VAL A 195 7.03 11.97 -6.24
CA VAL A 195 7.01 13.40 -6.65
C VAL A 195 7.46 13.53 -8.10
N SER A 196 8.54 12.86 -8.49
CA SER A 196 9.03 12.87 -9.88
C SER A 196 8.00 12.34 -10.88
N THR A 197 7.26 11.28 -10.50
CA THR A 197 6.19 10.71 -11.33
C THR A 197 5.02 11.69 -11.49
N LEU A 198 4.62 12.39 -10.44
CA LEU A 198 3.57 13.41 -10.50
C LEU A 198 3.98 14.58 -11.40
N LYS A 199 5.24 15.03 -11.30
CA LYS A 199 5.79 16.08 -12.16
C LYS A 199 5.80 15.67 -13.64
N ALA A 200 6.17 14.41 -13.93
CA ALA A 200 6.20 13.90 -15.30
C ALA A 200 4.80 13.75 -15.93
N ARG A 201 3.75 13.62 -15.11
CA ARG A 201 2.36 13.54 -15.59
C ARG A 201 1.71 14.91 -15.78
N HIS A 202 2.18 15.90 -15.03
CA HIS A 202 1.56 17.22 -14.98
C HIS A 202 2.65 18.30 -14.94
N ASP A 203 2.87 18.95 -16.08
CA ASP A 203 3.90 19.99 -16.26
C ASP A 203 3.77 21.13 -15.24
N MET A 204 2.55 21.42 -14.78
CA MET A 204 2.26 22.44 -13.76
C MET A 204 2.96 22.20 -12.41
N TYR A 205 3.36 20.97 -12.09
CA TYR A 205 4.05 20.65 -10.84
C TYR A 205 5.57 20.77 -10.93
N HIS A 206 6.11 21.24 -12.06
CA HIS A 206 7.55 21.37 -12.27
C HIS A 206 8.24 22.22 -11.17
N SER A 207 7.53 23.20 -10.61
CA SER A 207 8.00 24.06 -9.51
C SER A 207 8.30 23.30 -8.22
N VAL A 208 7.64 22.16 -7.98
CA VAL A 208 7.82 21.34 -6.77
C VAL A 208 9.19 20.67 -6.79
N VAL A 209 10.02 21.00 -5.82
CA VAL A 209 11.36 20.45 -5.65
C VAL A 209 11.30 19.17 -4.83
N SER A 210 10.67 19.26 -3.65
CA SER A 210 10.60 18.16 -2.69
C SER A 210 9.43 18.38 -1.73
N THR A 211 9.08 17.32 -1.00
CA THR A 211 8.07 17.35 0.06
C THR A 211 8.67 16.79 1.34
N SER A 212 8.10 17.17 2.48
CA SER A 212 8.29 16.42 3.72
C SER A 212 7.57 15.07 3.68
N ALA A 213 7.71 14.30 4.76
CA ALA A 213 6.75 13.26 5.08
C ALA A 213 5.34 13.85 5.27
N LEU A 214 4.33 13.04 4.96
CA LEU A 214 2.93 13.33 5.26
C LEU A 214 2.65 12.87 6.70
N VAL A 215 2.23 13.81 7.54
CA VAL A 215 2.06 13.57 8.97
C VAL A 215 0.59 13.62 9.33
N TYR A 216 0.08 12.57 9.96
CA TYR A 216 -1.29 12.50 10.46
C TYR A 216 -1.29 12.62 11.97
N VAL A 217 -2.14 13.52 12.49
CA VAL A 217 -2.28 13.78 13.92
C VAL A 217 -3.73 13.58 14.33
N GLN A 218 -3.96 12.73 15.31
CA GLN A 218 -5.25 12.59 15.96
C GLN A 218 -5.19 13.28 17.32
N HIS A 219 -5.84 14.43 17.39
CA HIS A 219 -6.03 15.20 18.62
C HIS A 219 -7.33 14.80 19.32
N PRO A 220 -7.42 14.95 20.65
CA PRO A 220 -8.70 14.91 21.34
C PRO A 220 -9.52 16.15 20.90
N SER A 221 -10.60 15.91 20.16
CA SER A 221 -11.40 16.92 19.45
C SER A 221 -12.04 18.01 20.32
N ALA A 222 -11.94 17.92 21.65
CA ALA A 222 -12.61 18.79 22.60
C ALA A 222 -11.75 19.96 23.11
N GLN A 223 -10.47 20.06 22.74
CA GLN A 223 -9.55 21.05 23.34
C GLN A 223 -8.76 21.83 22.28
N PRO A 224 -8.96 23.15 22.14
CA PRO A 224 -8.12 23.99 21.29
C PRO A 224 -6.73 24.17 21.90
N PHE A 225 -5.77 24.61 21.08
CA PHE A 225 -4.46 25.05 21.57
C PHE A 225 -4.56 26.39 22.29
N ASN A 226 -4.06 26.46 23.52
CA ASN A 226 -3.87 27.72 24.24
C ASN A 226 -2.55 28.42 23.84
N SER A 227 -1.60 27.66 23.29
CA SER A 227 -0.28 28.14 22.89
C SER A 227 0.22 27.43 21.63
N ALA A 228 1.05 28.11 20.85
CA ALA A 228 1.55 27.61 19.58
C ALA A 228 2.43 26.36 19.77
N VAL A 229 2.23 25.35 18.91
CA VAL A 229 3.03 24.12 18.90
C VAL A 229 4.11 24.23 17.83
N THR A 230 5.37 24.02 18.20
CA THR A 230 6.47 24.02 17.23
C THR A 230 6.68 22.61 16.67
N ILE A 231 6.67 22.49 15.35
CA ILE A 231 6.90 21.23 14.64
C ILE A 231 8.19 21.35 13.85
N THR A 232 9.07 20.35 13.98
CA THR A 232 10.30 20.23 13.21
C THR A 232 10.28 18.91 12.44
N LEU A 233 10.62 18.95 11.15
CA LEU A 233 10.62 17.75 10.31
C LEU A 233 11.57 17.90 9.11
N PRO A 234 12.02 16.80 8.48
CA PRO A 234 12.88 16.87 7.30
C PRO A 234 12.10 17.26 6.04
N CYS A 235 12.65 18.19 5.27
CA CYS A 235 12.19 18.56 3.93
C CYS A 235 13.44 18.75 3.02
N PRO A 236 13.81 17.73 2.22
CA PRO A 236 15.07 17.70 1.49
C PRO A 236 15.33 18.98 0.67
N PRO A 237 16.55 19.54 0.70
CA PRO A 237 16.88 20.72 -0.10
C PRO A 237 17.00 20.37 -1.59
N ASN A 238 16.96 21.39 -2.46
CA ASN A 238 17.21 21.19 -3.90
C ASN A 238 18.60 20.56 -4.12
N PRO A 239 18.72 19.40 -4.81
CA PRO A 239 20.01 18.78 -5.11
C PRO A 239 20.97 19.71 -5.86
N GLU A 240 20.46 20.61 -6.71
CA GLU A 240 21.29 21.57 -7.47
C GLU A 240 22.03 22.56 -6.56
N LYS A 241 21.49 22.86 -5.37
CA LYS A 241 22.14 23.74 -4.38
C LYS A 241 23.27 23.05 -3.60
N LYS A 242 23.29 21.70 -3.54
CA LYS A 242 24.41 20.99 -2.89
C LYS A 242 25.72 21.10 -3.68
N SER A 243 25.64 21.22 -5.00
CA SER A 243 26.84 21.33 -5.86
C SER A 243 27.56 22.68 -5.73
N GLN A 244 26.88 23.76 -5.32
CA GLN A 244 27.49 25.09 -5.19
C GLN A 244 28.11 25.34 -3.80
N GLY A 245 27.70 24.60 -2.77
CA GLY A 245 28.22 24.77 -1.40
C GLY A 245 29.64 24.22 -1.22
N ASP A 246 29.95 23.09 -1.88
CA ASP A 246 31.27 22.43 -1.79
C ASP A 246 32.38 23.15 -2.58
N GLU A 247 32.05 23.94 -3.61
CA GLU A 247 33.05 24.68 -4.39
C GLU A 247 33.69 25.82 -3.58
N THR A 248 32.99 26.36 -2.59
CA THR A 248 33.49 27.47 -1.77
C THR A 248 34.50 27.06 -0.69
N GLU A 249 34.57 25.78 -0.30
CA GLU A 249 35.55 25.31 0.69
C GLU A 249 36.88 24.84 0.07
N HIS A 250 36.93 24.57 -1.24
CA HIS A 250 38.14 24.09 -1.92
C HIS A 250 38.91 25.19 -2.68
N ALA A 251 38.42 26.43 -2.71
CA ALA A 251 39.02 27.52 -3.48
C ALA A 251 40.22 28.23 -2.80
N ARG A 252 40.68 27.80 -1.61
CA ARG A 252 41.79 28.46 -0.89
C ARG A 252 43.13 27.72 -0.86
N ALA A 253 43.31 26.64 -1.60
CA ALA A 253 44.57 25.89 -1.51
C ALA A 253 45.08 25.30 -2.81
N ILE A 254 44.99 25.96 -3.97
CA ILE A 254 45.81 25.58 -5.14
C ILE A 254 46.26 26.82 -5.91
N THR A 255 47.37 27.41 -5.46
CA THR A 255 48.17 28.32 -6.29
C THR A 255 49.60 27.81 -6.28
N ALA A 256 49.93 26.87 -7.17
CA ALA A 256 51.30 26.70 -7.70
C ALA A 256 51.36 25.63 -8.81
N THR A 257 51.86 26.08 -9.96
CA THR A 257 52.61 25.33 -10.97
C THR A 257 51.85 24.69 -12.15
N VAL A 258 52.09 25.34 -13.28
CA VAL A 258 51.78 25.01 -14.68
C VAL A 258 52.59 23.82 -15.21
N LYS A 259 51.98 22.93 -16.03
CA LYS A 259 52.49 22.58 -17.38
C LYS A 259 51.47 21.82 -18.25
N ARG A 260 51.41 22.26 -19.52
CA ARG A 260 50.58 21.83 -20.67
C ARG A 260 50.91 20.42 -21.17
N VAL A 261 49.95 19.77 -21.86
CA VAL A 261 49.89 19.37 -23.31
C VAL A 261 48.67 18.41 -23.47
N ALA A 262 47.50 18.84 -24.00
CA ALA A 262 46.94 18.66 -25.38
C ALA A 262 46.88 17.18 -25.88
N MET A 263 45.80 16.57 -26.41
CA MET A 263 44.67 17.04 -27.24
C MET A 263 43.42 16.09 -27.23
N ALA A 264 42.26 16.72 -27.51
CA ALA A 264 41.08 16.36 -28.36
C ALA A 264 40.35 15.00 -28.19
N TYR A 265 39.01 14.88 -28.23
CA TYR A 265 37.98 15.61 -28.99
C TYR A 265 36.65 15.68 -28.22
N HIS A 266 36.10 16.89 -28.02
CA HIS A 266 34.65 17.07 -27.82
C HIS A 266 34.15 18.26 -28.65
N SER A 267 33.07 17.98 -29.37
CA SER A 267 32.38 18.82 -30.34
C SER A 267 31.83 20.11 -29.72
N ARG A 268 32.19 21.22 -30.38
CA ARG A 268 31.85 22.59 -30.05
C ARG A 268 30.42 22.92 -30.50
N ALA A 269 29.48 23.02 -29.56
CA ALA A 269 28.23 23.75 -29.75
C ALA A 269 28.36 25.08 -29.00
N VAL A 270 28.24 26.18 -29.74
CA VAL A 270 28.43 27.55 -29.26
C VAL A 270 27.21 27.95 -28.42
N SER A 271 27.37 28.03 -27.10
CA SER A 271 26.42 28.74 -26.23
C SER A 271 26.94 30.15 -25.99
N ALA A 272 26.18 31.13 -26.47
CA ALA A 272 26.41 32.54 -26.17
C ALA A 272 26.31 32.77 -24.66
N SER A 273 27.40 33.24 -24.06
CA SER A 273 27.47 33.62 -22.65
C SER A 273 26.69 34.90 -22.42
N VAL A 274 25.39 34.79 -22.13
CA VAL A 274 24.66 35.84 -21.43
C VAL A 274 24.98 35.67 -19.95
N ARG A 275 25.76 36.59 -19.40
CA ARG A 275 25.95 36.75 -17.95
C ARG A 275 24.55 36.88 -17.32
N LYS A 276 24.01 35.80 -16.78
CA LYS A 276 22.84 35.89 -15.90
C LYS A 276 23.32 36.43 -14.57
N ASN A 277 22.88 37.67 -14.34
CA ASN A 277 22.94 38.38 -13.08
C ASN A 277 22.46 37.45 -11.94
N GLY A 278 23.19 37.45 -10.83
CA GLY A 278 22.95 36.60 -9.67
C GLY A 278 21.71 37.02 -8.90
N GLU A 279 20.55 36.49 -9.29
CA GLU A 279 19.36 36.46 -8.45
C GLU A 279 19.21 35.06 -7.87
N ASN A 280 19.55 34.94 -6.58
CA ASN A 280 19.29 33.76 -5.78
C ASN A 280 17.77 33.52 -5.75
N LEU A 281 17.25 32.61 -6.57
CA LEU A 281 15.90 32.07 -6.39
C LEU A 281 15.91 31.31 -5.04
N SER A 282 15.51 32.02 -3.98
CA SER A 282 15.34 31.44 -2.66
C SER A 282 14.24 30.39 -2.76
N ASP A 283 14.55 29.14 -2.39
CA ASP A 283 13.54 28.09 -2.35
C ASP A 283 12.43 28.58 -1.41
N THR A 284 11.17 28.58 -1.87
CA THR A 284 10.04 28.92 -1.03
C THR A 284 9.47 27.65 -0.40
N LEU A 285 9.07 27.73 0.85
CA LEU A 285 8.44 26.64 1.59
C LEU A 285 6.98 27.01 1.84
N LYS A 286 6.08 26.05 1.62
CA LYS A 286 4.64 26.21 1.87
C LYS A 286 4.15 25.04 2.72
N LEU A 287 3.32 25.35 3.72
CA LEU A 287 2.64 24.36 4.52
C LEU A 287 1.23 24.12 3.95
N LEU A 288 0.90 22.86 3.73
CA LEU A 288 -0.44 22.44 3.37
C LEU A 288 -0.97 21.49 4.43
N GLY A 289 -2.26 21.58 4.74
CA GLY A 289 -2.91 20.69 5.68
C GLY A 289 -4.41 20.82 5.69
N HIS A 290 -5.08 19.96 6.43
CA HIS A 290 -6.51 20.03 6.66
C HIS A 290 -6.85 19.73 8.12
N ARG A 291 -7.89 20.39 8.64
CA ARG A 291 -8.39 20.19 10.01
C ARG A 291 -9.32 18.97 10.12
N ASN A 292 -10.00 18.68 9.02
CA ASN A 292 -10.99 17.62 8.87
C ASN A 292 -10.95 17.21 7.40
N LYS A 293 -10.99 15.90 7.10
CA LYS A 293 -11.10 15.39 5.73
C LYS A 293 -12.19 16.07 4.88
N ALA A 294 -13.32 16.46 5.47
CA ALA A 294 -14.41 17.14 4.80
C ALA A 294 -14.09 18.58 4.37
N GLU A 295 -13.17 19.27 5.07
CA GLU A 295 -12.75 20.63 4.70
C GLU A 295 -11.77 20.64 3.51
N GLY A 296 -11.14 19.50 3.23
CA GLY A 296 -10.12 19.37 2.19
C GLY A 296 -8.82 20.13 2.52
N TRP A 297 -7.85 20.00 1.61
CA TRP A 297 -6.53 20.63 1.73
C TRP A 297 -6.62 22.16 1.68
N LYS A 298 -5.82 22.83 2.53
CA LYS A 298 -5.66 24.29 2.58
C LYS A 298 -4.19 24.66 2.62
N VAL A 299 -3.85 25.82 2.05
CA VAL A 299 -2.51 26.42 2.12
C VAL A 299 -2.46 27.39 3.30
N PHE A 300 -1.43 27.26 4.13
CA PHE A 300 -1.21 28.10 5.30
C PHE A 300 -0.14 29.15 5.00
N ASP A 301 -0.55 30.25 4.37
CA ASP A 301 0.35 31.34 3.95
C ASP A 301 0.88 32.17 5.13
N ASP A 302 0.13 32.25 6.23
CA ASP A 302 0.48 33.03 7.42
C ASP A 302 1.55 32.35 8.30
N VAL A 303 1.85 31.08 8.04
CA VAL A 303 2.82 30.30 8.83
C VAL A 303 4.23 30.52 8.30
N ILE A 304 5.08 31.10 9.14
CA ILE A 304 6.50 31.30 8.82
C ILE A 304 7.26 30.00 9.00
N ILE A 305 7.80 29.46 7.90
CA ILE A 305 8.59 28.22 7.91
C ILE A 305 10.08 28.57 7.93
N GLN A 306 10.75 28.20 9.02
CA GLN A 306 12.18 28.35 9.20
C GLN A 306 12.91 27.16 8.55
N ASN A 307 13.81 27.44 7.60
CA ASN A 307 14.66 26.43 6.99
C ASN A 307 15.98 26.33 7.78
N ALA A 308 16.14 25.27 8.57
CA ALA A 308 17.34 25.03 9.35
C ALA A 308 18.45 24.37 8.51
N ARG A 309 19.69 24.42 9.00
CA ARG A 309 20.82 23.68 8.41
C ARG A 309 20.49 22.18 8.39
N ASN A 310 20.94 21.47 7.37
CA ASN A 310 20.72 20.03 7.13
C ASN A 310 19.34 19.63 6.56
N GLY A 311 18.56 20.57 6.01
CA GLY A 311 17.29 20.25 5.35
C GLY A 311 16.16 19.93 6.32
N LEU A 312 16.28 20.37 7.57
CA LEU A 312 15.17 20.39 8.52
C LEU A 312 14.40 21.69 8.37
N VAL A 313 13.09 21.62 8.52
CA VAL A 313 12.20 22.79 8.54
C VAL A 313 11.46 22.81 9.86
N SER A 314 11.26 24.02 10.40
CA SER A 314 10.53 24.24 11.64
C SER A 314 9.48 25.31 11.45
N PHE A 315 8.29 25.11 12.02
CA PHE A 315 7.19 26.07 11.96
C PHE A 315 6.29 25.94 13.18
N GLU A 316 5.48 26.96 13.44
CA GLU A 316 4.56 27.02 14.57
C GLU A 316 3.11 26.87 14.10
N LEU A 317 2.32 26.07 14.82
CA LEU A 317 0.89 25.90 14.59
C LEU A 317 0.09 26.42 15.76
N ASN A 318 -0.86 27.29 15.46
CA ASN A 318 -1.83 27.82 16.43
C ASN A 318 -3.14 27.03 16.46
N GLU A 319 -3.28 26.04 15.57
CA GLU A 319 -4.49 25.24 15.42
C GLU A 319 -4.19 23.78 15.06
N HIS A 320 -5.18 22.93 15.29
CA HIS A 320 -5.09 21.50 15.02
C HIS A 320 -5.20 21.19 13.53
N LEU A 321 -4.28 20.38 13.03
CA LEU A 321 -4.36 19.77 11.70
C LEU A 321 -4.41 18.25 11.85
N GLU A 322 -5.39 17.62 11.21
CA GLU A 322 -5.48 16.16 11.12
C GLU A 322 -4.38 15.58 10.24
N SER A 323 -3.99 16.33 9.22
CA SER A 323 -2.95 15.95 8.26
C SER A 323 -2.24 17.19 7.73
N PHE A 324 -0.92 17.10 7.54
CA PHE A 324 -0.15 18.17 6.92
C PHE A 324 1.12 17.67 6.21
N VAL A 325 1.60 18.50 5.27
CA VAL A 325 2.83 18.31 4.51
C VAL A 325 3.47 19.67 4.20
N VAL A 326 4.80 19.73 4.21
CA VAL A 326 5.57 20.89 3.77
C VAL A 326 6.08 20.65 2.36
N ILE A 327 5.85 21.59 1.46
CA ILE A 327 6.30 21.55 0.07
C ILE A 327 7.38 22.59 -0.14
N ARG A 328 8.49 22.18 -0.73
CA ARG A 328 9.57 23.06 -1.20
C ARG A 328 9.38 23.34 -2.68
N LEU A 329 9.39 24.62 -3.02
CA LEU A 329 9.19 25.12 -4.38
C LEU A 329 10.45 25.85 -4.86
N SER A 330 10.74 25.72 -6.15
CA SER A 330 11.82 26.45 -6.83
C SER A 330 11.38 27.86 -7.26
N PHE A 331 10.08 28.04 -7.49
CA PHE A 331 9.44 29.32 -7.78
C PHE A 331 7.99 29.28 -7.31
N LEU A 332 7.36 30.45 -7.18
CA LEU A 332 5.99 30.57 -6.70
C LEU A 332 5.02 29.79 -7.60
N LEU A 333 4.12 29.02 -6.97
CA LEU A 333 3.04 28.30 -7.62
C LEU A 333 1.73 28.80 -7.01
N GLU A 334 0.70 28.99 -7.83
CA GLU A 334 -0.62 29.42 -7.33
C GLU A 334 -1.20 28.37 -6.37
N ASN A 335 -1.90 28.87 -5.34
CA ASN A 335 -2.47 28.02 -4.29
C ASN A 335 -3.39 26.92 -4.86
N THR A 336 -4.17 27.21 -5.92
CA THR A 336 -5.02 26.21 -6.58
C THR A 336 -4.24 24.98 -7.05
N TYR A 337 -3.07 25.18 -7.67
CA TYR A 337 -2.24 24.06 -8.14
C TYR A 337 -1.53 23.34 -6.99
N LEU A 338 -1.18 24.05 -5.90
CA LEU A 338 -0.64 23.41 -4.69
C LEU A 338 -1.67 22.48 -4.04
N LEU A 339 -2.93 22.89 -4.00
CA LEU A 339 -4.02 22.06 -3.48
C LEU A 339 -4.26 20.83 -4.35
N LEU A 340 -4.30 21.00 -5.68
CA LEU A 340 -4.39 19.87 -6.62
C LEU A 340 -3.20 18.93 -6.48
N PHE A 341 -1.99 19.46 -6.28
CA PHE A 341 -0.81 18.65 -6.03
C PHE A 341 -0.92 17.87 -4.73
N ALA A 342 -1.37 18.47 -3.63
CA ALA A 342 -1.53 17.78 -2.35
C ALA A 342 -2.55 16.64 -2.44
N GLN A 343 -3.67 16.87 -3.14
CA GLN A 343 -4.65 15.82 -3.41
C GLN A 343 -4.06 14.70 -4.26
N ALA A 344 -3.40 15.03 -5.37
CA ALA A 344 -2.77 14.04 -6.24
C ALA A 344 -1.66 13.26 -5.52
N LEU A 345 -0.93 13.91 -4.61
CA LEU A 345 0.10 13.30 -3.77
C LEU A 345 -0.51 12.32 -2.78
N GLU A 346 -1.55 12.72 -2.05
CA GLU A 346 -2.27 11.84 -1.14
C GLU A 346 -2.85 10.62 -1.87
N GLU A 347 -3.49 10.81 -3.03
CA GLU A 347 -4.01 9.71 -3.84
C GLU A 347 -2.90 8.78 -4.33
N ALA A 348 -1.76 9.34 -4.74
CA ALA A 348 -0.63 8.57 -5.26
C ALA A 348 0.12 7.81 -4.15
N VAL A 349 0.09 8.28 -2.90
CA VAL A 349 0.64 7.57 -1.74
C VAL A 349 -0.11 6.26 -1.48
N TYR A 350 -1.43 6.24 -1.65
CA TYR A 350 -2.25 5.04 -1.46
C TYR A 350 -2.39 4.18 -2.71
N SER A 351 -1.86 4.64 -3.84
CA SER A 351 -2.03 3.97 -5.13
C SER A 351 -0.72 3.36 -5.63
N THR A 352 -0.80 2.12 -6.09
CA THR A 352 0.29 1.46 -6.81
C THR A 352 -0.04 1.42 -8.30
N MET A 353 0.92 1.80 -9.14
CA MET A 353 0.78 1.60 -10.58
C MET A 353 0.86 0.11 -10.88
N ALA A 354 -0.11 -0.40 -11.62
CA ALA A 354 -0.24 -1.81 -11.97
C ALA A 354 -0.51 -2.02 -13.45
N ASN A 355 -0.24 -3.23 -13.92
CA ASN A 355 -0.51 -3.69 -15.28
C ASN A 355 -1.29 -5.00 -15.23
N VAL A 356 -2.20 -5.19 -16.17
CA VAL A 356 -2.83 -6.49 -16.44
C VAL A 356 -2.02 -7.22 -17.50
N ILE A 357 -1.72 -8.48 -17.23
CA ILE A 357 -1.01 -9.39 -18.12
C ILE A 357 -1.96 -10.54 -18.46
N LEU A 358 -2.16 -10.83 -19.75
CA LEU A 358 -2.97 -11.93 -20.25
C LEU A 358 -2.12 -12.75 -21.21
N TYR A 359 -1.54 -13.86 -20.74
CA TYR A 359 -0.65 -14.70 -21.55
C TYR A 359 -1.21 -16.11 -21.72
N ARG A 360 -0.78 -16.78 -22.80
CA ARG A 360 -1.16 -18.16 -23.12
C ARG A 360 -0.02 -19.12 -22.83
N LYS A 361 -0.34 -20.35 -22.44
CA LYS A 361 0.66 -21.39 -22.23
C LYS A 361 1.10 -21.96 -23.58
N ARG A 362 2.41 -22.05 -23.81
CA ARG A 362 2.99 -22.55 -25.07
C ARG A 362 2.61 -24.02 -25.35
N GLU A 363 2.59 -24.84 -24.31
CA GLU A 363 2.29 -26.28 -24.41
C GLU A 363 0.81 -26.56 -24.69
N ASN A 364 -0.08 -25.68 -24.20
CA ASN A 364 -1.51 -25.83 -24.37
C ASN A 364 -2.15 -24.45 -24.61
N PRO A 365 -2.51 -24.12 -25.86
CA PRO A 365 -3.04 -22.81 -26.21
C PRO A 365 -4.41 -22.52 -25.57
N TYR A 366 -5.11 -23.57 -25.09
CA TYR A 366 -6.37 -23.44 -24.36
C TYR A 366 -6.16 -23.13 -22.87
N LYS A 367 -4.92 -22.99 -22.40
CA LYS A 367 -4.62 -22.53 -21.04
C LYS A 367 -4.06 -21.12 -21.08
N ILE A 368 -4.66 -20.22 -20.31
CA ILE A 368 -4.22 -18.84 -20.18
C ILE A 368 -3.98 -18.51 -18.71
N VAL A 369 -3.21 -17.45 -18.49
CA VAL A 369 -3.02 -16.83 -17.19
C VAL A 369 -3.39 -15.36 -17.28
N VAL A 370 -4.16 -14.90 -16.29
CA VAL A 370 -4.43 -13.49 -16.05
C VAL A 370 -3.76 -13.11 -14.75
N LEU A 371 -2.80 -12.19 -14.83
CA LEU A 371 -2.02 -11.73 -13.69
C LEU A 371 -2.15 -10.22 -13.58
N LEU A 372 -2.35 -9.74 -12.37
CA LEU A 372 -2.26 -8.32 -12.05
C LEU A 372 -0.97 -8.09 -11.25
N SER A 373 -0.09 -7.25 -11.78
CA SER A 373 1.26 -7.03 -11.23
C SER A 373 1.55 -5.54 -11.08
N ALA A 374 2.32 -5.18 -10.06
CA ALA A 374 2.81 -3.82 -9.88
C ALA A 374 3.81 -3.47 -11.01
N SER A 375 3.70 -2.27 -11.58
CA SER A 375 4.51 -1.85 -12.73
C SER A 375 6.01 -1.88 -12.46
N LYS A 376 6.43 -1.70 -11.20
CA LYS A 376 7.83 -1.79 -10.77
C LYS A 376 8.39 -3.21 -10.86
N GLU A 377 7.53 -4.22 -10.75
CA GLU A 377 7.89 -5.64 -10.75
C GLU A 377 7.61 -6.31 -12.10
N LEU A 378 7.04 -5.58 -13.05
CA LEU A 378 6.57 -6.11 -14.33
C LEU A 378 7.63 -6.93 -15.05
N THR A 379 8.85 -6.41 -15.19
CA THR A 379 9.93 -7.11 -15.92
C THR A 379 10.25 -8.47 -15.30
N TRP A 380 10.32 -8.54 -13.97
CA TRP A 380 10.59 -9.79 -13.24
C TRP A 380 9.44 -10.78 -13.38
N GLU A 381 8.19 -10.30 -13.25
CA GLU A 381 7.01 -11.18 -13.40
C GLU A 381 6.87 -11.72 -14.83
N LEU A 382 7.19 -10.92 -15.85
CA LEU A 382 7.20 -11.38 -17.24
C LEU A 382 8.27 -12.46 -17.45
N GLN A 383 9.46 -12.29 -16.89
CA GLN A 383 10.50 -13.32 -16.94
C GLN A 383 10.03 -14.63 -16.28
N LYS A 384 9.44 -14.55 -15.09
CA LYS A 384 8.87 -15.70 -14.39
C LYS A 384 7.79 -16.41 -15.22
N LEU A 385 6.90 -15.65 -15.86
CA LEU A 385 5.89 -16.22 -16.75
C LEU A 385 6.50 -16.94 -17.96
N HIS A 386 7.56 -16.38 -18.56
CA HIS A 386 8.28 -17.04 -19.65
C HIS A 386 8.93 -18.35 -19.21
N GLU A 387 9.51 -18.39 -18.01
CA GLU A 387 10.08 -19.59 -17.40
C GLU A 387 9.00 -20.67 -17.15
N GLU A 388 7.79 -20.28 -16.77
CA GLU A 388 6.63 -21.16 -16.64
C GLU A 388 5.99 -21.57 -17.99
N GLY A 389 6.49 -21.04 -19.11
CA GLY A 389 6.02 -21.34 -20.46
C GLY A 389 4.82 -20.51 -20.93
N TYR A 390 4.50 -19.41 -20.26
CA TYR A 390 3.45 -18.47 -20.67
C TYR A 390 4.03 -17.32 -21.49
N PHE A 391 3.40 -17.01 -22.63
CA PHE A 391 3.88 -15.98 -23.56
C PHE A 391 2.73 -15.13 -24.11
N GLY A 392 3.06 -13.88 -24.45
CA GLY A 392 2.24 -13.01 -25.28
C GLY A 392 2.39 -13.32 -26.78
N PRO A 393 1.70 -12.59 -27.67
CA PRO A 393 0.79 -11.47 -27.40
C PRO A 393 -0.53 -11.90 -26.73
N PRO A 394 -1.32 -10.96 -26.17
CA PRO A 394 -1.16 -9.49 -26.20
C PRO A 394 -0.08 -8.96 -25.25
N GLU A 395 0.47 -7.77 -25.54
CA GLU A 395 1.35 -7.05 -24.60
C GLU A 395 0.61 -6.68 -23.31
N PRO A 396 1.32 -6.54 -22.17
CA PRO A 396 0.74 -6.00 -20.95
C PRO A 396 0.06 -4.65 -21.17
N THR A 397 -0.96 -4.35 -20.38
CA THR A 397 -1.65 -3.06 -20.49
C THR A 397 -0.73 -1.89 -20.19
N GLN A 398 -1.12 -0.67 -20.58
CA GLN A 398 -0.53 0.53 -19.98
C GLN A 398 -0.73 0.52 -18.46
N GLN A 399 0.17 1.18 -17.74
CA GLN A 399 0.09 1.27 -16.28
C GLN A 399 -1.11 2.11 -15.85
N PHE A 400 -1.80 1.68 -14.79
CA PHE A 400 -2.91 2.42 -14.20
C PHE A 400 -2.88 2.31 -12.67
N PRO A 401 -3.41 3.30 -11.93
CA PRO A 401 -3.38 3.29 -10.48
C PRO A 401 -4.40 2.33 -9.88
N LEU A 402 -3.98 1.52 -8.93
CA LEU A 402 -4.82 0.70 -8.06
C LEU A 402 -4.51 0.92 -6.58
N ARG A 403 -5.56 0.95 -5.76
CA ARG A 403 -5.47 0.96 -4.29
C ARG A 403 -5.65 -0.44 -3.73
N GLU A 404 -5.14 -0.65 -2.53
CA GLU A 404 -5.28 -1.91 -1.81
C GLU A 404 -6.77 -2.33 -1.72
N GLY A 405 -7.10 -3.54 -2.12
CA GLY A 405 -8.46 -4.08 -2.10
C GLY A 405 -9.36 -3.68 -3.26
N GLU A 406 -8.93 -2.81 -4.19
CA GLU A 406 -9.68 -2.57 -5.44
C GLU A 406 -9.71 -3.83 -6.30
N GLN A 407 -10.78 -3.97 -7.10
CA GLN A 407 -11.01 -5.18 -7.89
C GLN A 407 -10.91 -4.89 -9.38
N ILE A 408 -10.36 -5.85 -10.11
CA ILE A 408 -10.42 -5.91 -11.57
C ILE A 408 -11.38 -7.01 -11.97
N HIS A 409 -12.51 -6.61 -12.55
CA HIS A 409 -13.49 -7.54 -13.11
C HIS A 409 -13.25 -7.67 -14.60
N PHE A 410 -13.34 -8.88 -15.14
CA PHE A 410 -13.18 -9.07 -16.57
C PHE A 410 -14.05 -10.18 -17.13
N ARG A 411 -14.32 -10.08 -18.43
CA ARG A 411 -15.10 -11.07 -19.16
C ARG A 411 -14.55 -11.26 -20.56
N PHE A 412 -14.78 -12.43 -21.13
CA PHE A 412 -14.47 -12.71 -22.53
C PHE A 412 -15.66 -12.35 -23.41
N ARG A 413 -15.38 -11.73 -24.56
CA ARG A 413 -16.33 -11.41 -25.62
C ARG A 413 -15.83 -11.99 -26.95
N GLY A 414 -16.74 -12.18 -27.90
CA GLY A 414 -16.43 -12.81 -29.18
C GLY A 414 -16.55 -14.33 -29.09
N ASN A 415 -15.72 -15.05 -29.84
CA ASN A 415 -15.82 -16.49 -29.97
C ASN A 415 -14.94 -17.26 -28.98
N ILE A 416 -14.57 -16.66 -27.85
CA ILE A 416 -13.77 -17.32 -26.81
C ILE A 416 -14.48 -17.15 -25.48
N PHE A 417 -14.59 -18.24 -24.72
CA PHE A 417 -15.01 -18.25 -23.34
C PHE A 417 -13.98 -18.97 -22.47
N ALA A 418 -14.03 -18.75 -21.16
CA ALA A 418 -13.05 -19.30 -20.21
C ALA A 418 -13.76 -19.98 -19.04
N SER A 419 -13.05 -20.85 -18.32
CA SER A 419 -13.45 -21.52 -17.07
C SER A 419 -12.23 -21.75 -16.18
N GLU A 420 -12.41 -21.72 -14.86
CA GLU A 420 -11.36 -22.09 -13.89
C GLU A 420 -11.14 -23.61 -13.82
N ASN A 421 -12.19 -24.41 -13.99
CA ASN A 421 -12.16 -25.87 -13.83
C ASN A 421 -12.44 -26.66 -15.12
N GLY A 422 -12.58 -25.96 -16.25
CA GLY A 422 -12.87 -26.54 -17.56
C GLY A 422 -14.31 -27.06 -17.73
N LYS A 423 -15.18 -26.84 -16.74
CA LYS A 423 -16.58 -27.32 -16.73
C LYS A 423 -17.58 -26.17 -16.53
N ASP A 424 -17.28 -25.29 -15.58
CA ASP A 424 -18.11 -24.15 -15.22
C ASP A 424 -17.58 -22.90 -15.92
N PHE A 425 -18.11 -22.64 -17.11
CA PHE A 425 -17.71 -21.48 -17.89
C PHE A 425 -18.43 -20.24 -17.36
N ARG A 426 -17.71 -19.50 -16.51
CA ARG A 426 -18.22 -18.25 -15.94
C ARG A 426 -18.19 -17.13 -16.97
N LYS A 427 -19.20 -16.26 -16.88
CA LYS A 427 -19.32 -15.07 -17.72
C LYS A 427 -18.46 -13.91 -17.24
N VAL A 428 -18.05 -13.90 -15.97
CA VAL A 428 -17.26 -12.83 -15.33
C VAL A 428 -16.24 -13.44 -14.38
N TYR A 429 -15.07 -12.81 -14.30
CA TYR A 429 -13.94 -13.15 -13.45
C TYR A 429 -13.50 -11.93 -12.63
N ARG A 430 -12.84 -12.18 -11.50
CA ARG A 430 -12.36 -11.14 -10.59
C ARG A 430 -10.93 -11.39 -10.16
N LEU A 431 -10.14 -10.33 -10.11
CA LEU A 431 -8.87 -10.25 -9.41
C LEU A 431 -8.97 -9.14 -8.35
N ILE A 432 -8.47 -9.38 -7.15
CA ILE A 432 -8.43 -8.36 -6.08
C ILE A 432 -6.98 -7.90 -5.91
N PHE A 433 -6.74 -6.61 -6.02
CA PHE A 433 -5.40 -6.05 -5.93
C PHE A 433 -4.93 -5.96 -4.49
N HIS A 434 -3.74 -6.51 -4.24
CA HIS A 434 -3.00 -6.36 -3.00
C HIS A 434 -1.53 -6.20 -3.35
N SER A 435 -0.91 -5.11 -2.91
CA SER A 435 0.45 -4.72 -3.30
C SER A 435 1.52 -5.79 -3.00
N GLN A 436 1.39 -6.50 -1.87
CA GLN A 436 2.33 -7.54 -1.45
C GLN A 436 1.85 -8.97 -1.78
N ARG A 437 0.72 -9.13 -2.46
CA ARG A 437 0.23 -10.43 -2.93
C ARG A 437 0.20 -10.46 -4.45
N LYS A 438 0.17 -11.67 -5.01
CA LYS A 438 0.16 -11.88 -6.46
C LYS A 438 -1.21 -12.37 -6.92
N PRO A 439 -2.16 -11.46 -7.22
CA PRO A 439 -3.46 -11.84 -7.76
C PRO A 439 -3.30 -12.45 -9.15
N ARG A 440 -3.44 -13.77 -9.23
CA ARG A 440 -3.26 -14.59 -10.42
C ARG A 440 -4.46 -15.50 -10.60
N LEU A 441 -4.92 -15.63 -11.84
CA LEU A 441 -5.94 -16.59 -12.23
C LEU A 441 -5.47 -17.40 -13.43
N GLU A 442 -5.50 -18.72 -13.31
CA GLU A 442 -5.26 -19.64 -14.41
C GLU A 442 -6.61 -20.12 -14.94
N LEU A 443 -6.83 -19.97 -16.24
CA LEU A 443 -8.10 -20.29 -16.88
C LEU A 443 -7.89 -21.23 -18.06
N GLN A 444 -8.86 -22.10 -18.27
CA GLN A 444 -9.00 -22.87 -19.48
C GLN A 444 -10.00 -22.18 -20.42
N THR A 445 -9.56 -21.90 -21.65
CA THR A 445 -10.37 -21.27 -22.69
C THR A 445 -10.91 -22.29 -23.67
N LYS A 446 -12.05 -22.00 -24.29
CA LYS A 446 -12.64 -22.77 -25.39
C LYS A 446 -13.40 -21.82 -26.36
N GLU A 447 -13.56 -22.23 -27.61
CA GLU A 447 -14.37 -21.57 -28.63
C GLU A 447 -15.88 -21.67 -28.35
N VAL A 448 -16.61 -20.55 -28.47
CA VAL A 448 -18.09 -20.49 -28.29
C VAL A 448 -18.80 -21.29 -29.38
N ASP A 449 -18.38 -21.05 -30.61
CA ASP A 449 -18.90 -21.62 -31.84
C ASP A 449 -17.70 -22.15 -32.66
N GLU A 450 -17.67 -23.47 -32.86
CA GLU A 450 -16.63 -24.17 -33.62
C GLU A 450 -16.59 -23.70 -35.09
N PHE A 451 -17.71 -23.18 -35.62
CA PHE A 451 -17.83 -22.62 -36.98
C PHE A 451 -17.60 -21.10 -37.03
N GLY A 452 -17.43 -20.47 -35.87
CA GLY A 452 -17.18 -19.05 -35.74
C GLY A 452 -15.84 -18.62 -36.36
N ASN A 453 -15.77 -17.35 -36.80
CA ASN A 453 -14.58 -16.78 -37.44
C ASN A 453 -14.07 -17.59 -38.66
N HIS A 454 -14.97 -18.09 -39.52
CA HIS A 454 -14.65 -18.89 -40.72
C HIS A 454 -13.56 -18.32 -41.63
N SER A 455 -13.46 -16.98 -41.74
CA SER A 455 -12.45 -16.28 -42.55
C SER A 455 -11.04 -16.22 -41.90
N SER A 456 -10.82 -16.86 -40.76
CA SER A 456 -9.58 -16.82 -39.98
C SER A 456 -9.12 -18.24 -39.62
N PRO A 457 -7.81 -18.52 -39.61
CA PRO A 457 -7.25 -19.77 -39.09
C PRO A 457 -7.31 -19.86 -37.56
N HIS A 458 -7.81 -18.80 -36.90
CA HIS A 458 -7.91 -18.70 -35.46
C HIS A 458 -9.31 -18.28 -35.02
N TYR A 459 -9.78 -18.83 -33.91
CA TYR A 459 -10.90 -18.28 -33.14
C TYR A 459 -10.46 -16.96 -32.49
N LYS A 460 -11.30 -15.93 -32.59
CA LYS A 460 -11.00 -14.58 -32.12
C LYS A 460 -11.92 -14.20 -30.96
N GLY A 461 -11.32 -13.68 -29.90
CA GLY A 461 -12.04 -13.13 -28.76
C GLY A 461 -11.29 -11.97 -28.14
N THR A 462 -11.93 -11.32 -27.17
CA THR A 462 -11.38 -10.18 -26.46
C THR A 462 -11.73 -10.28 -24.99
N ALA A 463 -10.74 -10.19 -24.11
CA ALA A 463 -10.95 -9.99 -22.69
C ALA A 463 -11.15 -8.49 -22.42
N VAL A 464 -12.26 -8.13 -21.78
CA VAL A 464 -12.61 -6.75 -21.43
C VAL A 464 -12.52 -6.59 -19.93
N PHE A 465 -11.72 -5.63 -19.46
CA PHE A 465 -11.42 -5.40 -18.05
C PHE A 465 -12.08 -4.11 -17.55
N TYR A 466 -12.57 -4.15 -16.31
CA TYR A 466 -13.26 -3.07 -15.61
C TYR A 466 -12.62 -2.87 -14.23
N LYS A 467 -12.37 -1.62 -13.86
CA LYS A 467 -11.88 -1.26 -12.52
C LYS A 467 -13.08 -1.02 -11.61
N ILE A 468 -13.12 -1.73 -10.49
CA ILE A 468 -14.14 -1.58 -9.44
C ILE A 468 -13.45 -1.00 -8.20
N THR A 469 -13.84 0.21 -7.83
CA THR A 469 -13.31 0.87 -6.63
C THR A 469 -13.97 0.30 -5.37
N ARG A 470 -13.36 0.51 -4.19
CA ARG A 470 -13.88 -0.03 -2.93
C ARG A 470 -15.29 0.49 -2.60
N GLU A 471 -15.60 1.72 -2.98
CA GLU A 471 -16.91 2.36 -2.73
C GLU A 471 -18.04 1.71 -3.54
N MET A 472 -17.71 1.10 -4.68
CA MET A 472 -18.66 0.37 -5.52
C MET A 472 -18.93 -1.05 -5.02
N ILE A 473 -18.16 -1.54 -4.05
CA ILE A 473 -18.27 -2.91 -3.55
C ILE A 473 -19.32 -2.98 -2.44
N THR A 474 -20.31 -3.84 -2.61
CA THR A 474 -21.31 -4.10 -1.58
C THR A 474 -20.68 -4.69 -0.32
N LYS A 475 -20.97 -4.09 0.84
CA LYS A 475 -20.53 -4.57 2.16
C LYS A 475 -21.31 -5.82 2.59
N LYS A 476 -21.02 -6.94 1.94
CA LYS A 476 -21.54 -8.28 2.28
C LYS A 476 -20.40 -9.29 2.20
N TRP A 477 -20.37 -10.22 3.16
CA TRP A 477 -19.37 -11.30 3.19
C TRP A 477 -19.52 -12.25 2.00
N GLU A 478 -20.74 -12.43 1.50
CA GLU A 478 -20.96 -13.05 0.20
C GLU A 478 -20.94 -11.97 -0.87
N GLN A 479 -19.87 -11.96 -1.68
CA GLN A 479 -19.74 -11.08 -2.84
C GLN A 479 -19.96 -11.88 -4.12
N PRO A 480 -21.23 -12.09 -4.55
CA PRO A 480 -21.48 -12.64 -5.87
C PRO A 480 -20.92 -11.69 -6.92
N LEU A 481 -20.38 -12.25 -8.00
CA LEU A 481 -19.90 -11.45 -9.14
C LEU A 481 -21.10 -10.73 -9.76
N PRO A 482 -21.09 -9.39 -9.83
CA PRO A 482 -22.25 -8.64 -10.32
C PRO A 482 -22.49 -8.97 -11.78
N TYR A 483 -23.66 -9.53 -12.06
CA TYR A 483 -24.06 -9.83 -13.42
C TYR A 483 -24.72 -8.59 -14.02
N GLY A 484 -23.98 -7.85 -14.87
CA GLY A 484 -24.55 -6.80 -15.73
C GLY A 484 -24.45 -5.36 -15.22
N GLU A 485 -24.10 -5.10 -13.95
CA GLU A 485 -24.10 -3.73 -13.39
C GLU A 485 -23.04 -2.80 -13.99
N TYR A 486 -21.97 -3.34 -14.57
CA TYR A 486 -20.83 -2.57 -15.10
C TYR A 486 -20.86 -2.32 -16.61
N GLU A 487 -21.94 -2.71 -17.30
CA GLU A 487 -22.01 -2.60 -18.77
C GLU A 487 -22.09 -1.16 -19.28
N HIS A 488 -22.48 -0.22 -18.43
CA HIS A 488 -22.53 1.20 -18.74
C HIS A 488 -21.21 1.94 -18.49
N GLN A 489 -20.22 1.28 -17.86
CA GLN A 489 -18.93 1.90 -17.58
C GLN A 489 -17.95 1.70 -18.73
N SER A 490 -17.07 2.69 -18.94
CA SER A 490 -15.96 2.56 -19.87
C SER A 490 -14.99 1.48 -19.38
N PRO A 491 -14.62 0.52 -20.23
CA PRO A 491 -13.66 -0.51 -19.84
C PRO A 491 -12.29 0.12 -19.64
N LEU A 492 -11.57 -0.38 -18.62
CA LEU A 492 -10.19 0.00 -18.34
C LEU A 492 -9.28 -0.35 -19.53
N CYS A 493 -9.43 -1.56 -20.07
CA CYS A 493 -8.71 -2.00 -21.25
C CYS A 493 -9.41 -3.17 -21.95
N LYS A 494 -8.96 -3.46 -23.17
CA LYS A 494 -9.41 -4.60 -23.98
C LYS A 494 -8.18 -5.32 -24.51
N LEU A 495 -8.03 -6.60 -24.16
CA LEU A 495 -6.91 -7.43 -24.61
C LEU A 495 -7.43 -8.48 -25.58
N ALA A 496 -6.91 -8.46 -26.80
CA ALA A 496 -7.29 -9.40 -27.84
C ALA A 496 -6.66 -10.78 -27.59
N LEU A 497 -7.42 -11.84 -27.83
CA LEU A 497 -6.99 -13.22 -27.68
C LEU A 497 -7.33 -14.01 -28.94
N THR A 498 -6.45 -14.94 -29.30
CA THR A 498 -6.67 -15.86 -30.42
C THR A 498 -6.37 -17.29 -30.00
N LEU A 499 -7.23 -18.23 -30.41
CA LEU A 499 -7.03 -19.66 -30.25
C LEU A 499 -6.86 -20.30 -31.63
N PRO A 500 -5.96 -21.28 -31.78
CA PRO A 500 -5.87 -22.06 -33.01
C PRO A 500 -7.16 -22.85 -33.26
N LYS A 501 -7.51 -23.04 -34.54
CA LYS A 501 -8.56 -23.96 -34.97
C LYS A 501 -8.03 -25.38 -35.11
#